data_AF-A0A519PIY5-F1
#
_entry.id   AF-A0A519PIY5-F1
#
_cell.length_a   1.000
_cell.length_b   1.000
_cell.length_c   1.000
_cell.angle_alpha   90.00
_cell.angle_beta   90.00
_cell.angle_gamma   90.00
#
_symmetry.space_group_name_H-M   'P 1'
#
loop_
_entity.id
_entity.type
_entity.pdbx_description
1 polymer ?
#
loop_
_entity_poly.entity_id
_entity_poly.type
_entity_poly.pdbx_seq_one_letter_code
_entity_poly.pdbx_strand_id
1 'polypeptide(L)'
;EIHAAAAGTVPPPRSASEQRALQRRFADRVGVSPRMLRSIFRFRRVFDHAAHPGQAAEGWLGAGLDAGYFDQPQMARDFRRFLGCTASDWAREQHALARAIASQSYKPAAAHPA
;
A
#
# COMPACT_ATOMS: atom_id res chain seq x y z
N GLU A 1 -10.45 27.11 6.55
CA GLU A 1 -10.07 25.83 7.24
C GLU A 1 -8.70 25.31 6.82
N ILE A 2 -8.41 25.09 5.53
CA ILE A 2 -7.08 24.60 5.08
C ILE A 2 -5.94 25.58 5.43
N HIS A 3 -6.17 26.89 5.30
CA HIS A 3 -5.18 27.91 5.68
C HIS A 3 -4.83 27.94 7.18
N ALA A 4 -5.73 27.52 8.07
CA ALA A 4 -5.46 27.49 9.51
C ALA A 4 -4.59 26.29 9.91
N ALA A 5 -4.72 25.17 9.20
CA ALA A 5 -3.86 24.01 9.41
C ALA A 5 -2.39 24.30 9.05
N ALA A 6 -2.15 25.19 8.08
CA ALA A 6 -0.80 25.63 7.71
C ALA A 6 -0.17 26.56 8.77
N ALA A 7 -0.97 27.20 9.62
CA ALA A 7 -0.50 28.13 10.67
C ALA A 7 -0.15 27.43 12.00
N GLY A 8 -0.14 26.09 12.04
CA GLY A 8 0.25 25.32 13.24
C GLY A 8 -0.72 25.39 14.41
N THR A 9 -1.85 26.09 14.27
CA THR A 9 -2.86 26.19 15.32
C THR A 9 -3.70 24.92 15.35
N VAL A 10 -3.64 24.14 16.43
CA VAL A 10 -4.50 22.97 16.61
C VAL A 10 -5.94 23.48 16.79
N PRO A 11 -6.88 23.15 15.88
CA PRO A 11 -8.26 23.57 16.04
C PRO A 11 -8.87 22.92 17.28
N PRO A 12 -9.83 23.59 17.95
CA PRO A 12 -10.49 23.03 19.11
C PRO A 12 -11.13 21.67 18.78
N PRO A 13 -11.26 20.76 19.77
CA PRO A 13 -11.87 19.46 19.56
C PRO A 13 -13.31 19.63 19.04
N ARG A 14 -13.64 18.90 17.97
CA ARG A 14 -14.97 18.92 17.36
C ARG A 14 -15.94 18.06 18.18
N SER A 15 -17.18 18.51 18.28
CA SER A 15 -18.27 17.66 18.76
C SER A 15 -18.53 16.48 17.81
N ALA A 16 -19.25 15.47 18.30
CA ALA A 16 -19.57 14.29 17.50
C ALA A 16 -20.39 14.61 16.23
N SER A 17 -21.29 15.60 16.29
CA SER A 17 -22.11 16.03 15.14
C SER A 17 -21.25 16.74 14.08
N GLU A 18 -20.36 17.62 14.50
CA GLU A 18 -19.41 18.31 13.62
C GLU A 18 -18.44 17.32 12.96
N GLN A 19 -17.96 16.31 13.71
CA GLN A 19 -17.07 15.30 13.16
C GLN A 19 -17.76 14.45 12.09
N ARG A 20 -19.03 14.05 12.29
CA ARG A 20 -19.82 13.35 11.27
C ARG A 20 -20.08 14.24 10.05
N ALA A 21 -20.40 15.52 10.26
CA ALA A 21 -20.62 16.46 9.17
C ALA A 21 -19.35 16.64 8.33
N LEU A 22 -18.18 16.73 8.97
CA LEU A 22 -16.89 16.79 8.29
C LEU A 22 -16.62 15.52 7.49
N GLN A 23 -16.84 14.33 8.07
CA GLN A 23 -16.62 13.06 7.35
C GLN A 23 -17.53 12.93 6.12
N ARG A 24 -18.80 13.35 6.22
CA ARG A 24 -19.73 13.37 5.08
C ARG A 24 -19.25 14.34 4.01
N ARG A 25 -19.03 15.61 4.36
CA ARG A 25 -18.54 16.63 3.40
C ARG A 25 -17.23 16.23 2.73
N PHE A 26 -16.35 15.55 3.46
CA PHE A 26 -15.12 15.00 2.90
C PHE A 26 -15.43 13.89 1.88
N ALA A 27 -16.27 12.92 2.23
CA ALA A 27 -16.66 11.85 1.33
C ALA A 27 -17.38 12.39 0.08
N ASP A 28 -18.26 13.38 0.23
CA ASP A 28 -18.98 14.02 -0.89
C ASP A 28 -18.01 14.69 -1.89
N ARG A 29 -16.86 15.19 -1.41
CA ARG A 29 -15.86 15.87 -2.25
C ARG A 29 -14.77 14.94 -2.79
N VAL A 30 -14.35 13.95 -2.01
CA VAL A 30 -13.20 13.07 -2.33
C VAL A 30 -13.66 11.71 -2.87
N GLY A 31 -14.94 11.37 -2.72
CA GLY A 31 -15.53 10.08 -3.11
C GLY A 31 -15.30 8.96 -2.08
N VAL A 32 -14.50 9.21 -1.05
CA VAL A 32 -14.17 8.23 -0.01
C VAL A 32 -14.05 8.86 1.37
N SER A 33 -14.26 8.07 2.42
CA SER A 33 -14.06 8.57 3.79
C SER A 33 -12.59 8.91 4.08
N PRO A 34 -12.31 9.82 5.03
CA PRO A 34 -10.93 10.10 5.44
C PRO A 34 -10.15 8.85 5.88
N ARG A 35 -10.84 7.90 6.52
CA ARG A 35 -10.26 6.63 6.95
C ARG A 35 -9.87 5.74 5.76
N MET A 36 -10.71 5.69 4.73
CA MET A 36 -10.42 4.97 3.49
C MET A 36 -9.20 5.58 2.80
N LEU A 37 -9.14 6.91 2.67
CA LEU A 37 -8.02 7.57 2.01
C LEU A 37 -6.69 7.29 2.73
N ARG A 38 -6.68 7.33 4.07
CA ARG A 38 -5.51 6.92 4.87
C ARG A 38 -5.09 5.48 4.60
N SER A 39 -6.06 4.56 4.49
CA SER A 39 -5.80 3.16 4.18
C SER A 39 -5.22 2.99 2.77
N ILE A 40 -5.71 3.74 1.77
CA ILE A 40 -5.14 3.75 0.41
C ILE A 40 -3.69 4.24 0.41
N PHE A 41 -3.38 5.36 1.07
CA PHE A 41 -2.00 5.87 1.10
C PHE A 41 -1.05 4.93 1.84
N ARG A 42 -1.49 4.36 2.96
CA ARG A 42 -0.71 3.34 3.67
C ARG A 42 -0.49 2.11 2.80
N PHE A 43 -1.53 1.63 2.14
CA PHE A 43 -1.44 0.46 1.26
C PHE A 43 -0.48 0.71 0.10
N ARG A 44 -0.51 1.91 -0.51
CA ARG A 44 0.44 2.31 -1.55
C ARG A 44 1.90 2.24 -1.07
N ARG A 45 2.19 2.74 0.14
CA ARG A 45 3.55 2.73 0.70
C ARG A 45 4.15 1.34 0.82
N VAL A 46 3.33 0.31 1.05
CA VAL A 46 3.80 -1.09 1.07
C VAL A 46 4.56 -1.44 -0.21
N PHE A 47 4.10 -0.96 -1.37
CA PHE A 47 4.75 -1.23 -2.66
C PHE A 47 6.01 -0.40 -2.87
N ASP A 48 6.07 0.81 -2.31
CA ASP A 48 7.29 1.63 -2.33
C ASP A 48 8.44 0.89 -1.60
N HIS A 49 8.13 0.20 -0.49
CA HIS A 49 9.09 -0.65 0.22
C HIS A 49 9.42 -1.94 -0.54
N ALA A 50 8.42 -2.59 -1.16
CA ALA A 50 8.64 -3.82 -1.93
C ALA A 50 9.50 -3.60 -3.20
N ALA A 51 9.53 -2.39 -3.75
CA ALA A 51 10.32 -2.04 -4.94
C ALA A 51 11.83 -1.90 -4.66
N HIS A 52 12.28 -1.97 -3.40
CA HIS A 52 13.69 -1.84 -3.00
C HIS A 52 14.26 -3.21 -2.55
N PRO A 53 14.70 -4.08 -3.48
CA PRO A 53 15.10 -5.45 -3.18
C PRO A 53 16.33 -5.60 -2.28
N GLY A 54 17.11 -4.53 -2.04
CA GLY A 54 18.25 -4.55 -1.11
C GLY A 54 17.86 -4.73 0.37
N GLN A 55 16.57 -4.57 0.70
CA GLN A 55 16.01 -4.74 2.06
C GLN A 55 15.11 -5.97 2.19
N ALA A 56 15.21 -6.91 1.23
CA ALA A 56 14.35 -8.11 1.16
C ALA A 56 14.44 -9.06 2.36
N ALA A 57 15.38 -8.84 3.30
CA ALA A 57 15.53 -9.66 4.50
C ALA A 57 14.43 -9.43 5.55
N GLU A 58 13.76 -8.26 5.58
CA GLU A 58 12.78 -7.95 6.65
C GLU A 58 11.36 -8.48 6.38
N GLY A 59 11.12 -9.03 5.19
CA GLY A 59 9.85 -9.64 4.82
C GLY A 59 8.66 -8.67 4.83
N TRP A 60 7.48 -9.19 4.49
CA TRP A 60 6.23 -8.43 4.43
C TRP A 60 5.84 -7.73 5.73
N LEU A 61 6.35 -8.22 6.86
CA LEU A 61 6.08 -7.65 8.17
C LEU A 61 6.79 -6.30 8.36
N GLY A 62 8.09 -6.21 8.03
CA GLY A 62 8.85 -4.96 8.09
C GLY A 62 8.26 -3.89 7.18
N ALA A 63 8.02 -4.24 5.91
CA ALA A 63 7.39 -3.34 4.95
C ALA A 63 5.99 -2.86 5.40
N GLY A 64 5.23 -3.70 6.10
CA GLY A 64 3.95 -3.32 6.70
C GLY A 64 4.10 -2.30 7.82
N LEU A 65 5.02 -2.53 8.75
CA LEU A 65 5.30 -1.61 9.87
C LEU A 65 5.75 -0.24 9.36
N ASP A 66 6.68 -0.22 8.39
CA ASP A 66 7.18 1.03 7.79
C ASP A 66 6.10 1.78 7.01
N ALA A 67 5.18 1.06 6.36
CA ALA A 67 4.03 1.66 5.70
C ALA A 67 3.04 2.29 6.70
N GLY A 68 3.12 1.94 7.99
CA GLY A 68 2.25 2.42 9.06
C GLY A 68 1.10 1.47 9.42
N TYR A 69 1.29 0.17 9.19
CA TYR A 69 0.41 -0.85 9.77
C TYR A 69 0.77 -1.10 11.23
N PHE A 70 -0.25 -1.33 12.04
CA PHE A 70 -0.05 -1.69 13.45
C PHE A 70 0.34 -3.16 13.61
N ASP A 71 -0.28 -4.03 12.79
CA ASP A 71 -0.11 -5.46 12.85
C ASP A 71 -0.35 -6.13 11.48
N GLN A 72 0.03 -7.40 11.37
CA GLN A 72 -0.17 -8.20 10.17
C GLN A 72 -1.67 -8.36 9.81
N PRO A 73 -2.62 -8.59 10.75
CA PRO A 73 -4.04 -8.65 10.44
C PRO A 73 -4.60 -7.39 9.77
N GLN A 74 -4.16 -6.20 10.16
CA GLN A 74 -4.58 -4.94 9.52
C GLN A 74 -4.10 -4.88 8.08
N MET A 75 -2.85 -5.25 7.82
CA MET A 75 -2.31 -5.34 6.46
C MET A 75 -3.05 -6.39 5.63
N ALA A 76 -3.32 -7.56 6.21
CA ALA A 76 -4.01 -8.65 5.55
C ALA A 76 -5.47 -8.30 5.15
N ARG A 77 -6.13 -7.41 5.91
CA ARG A 77 -7.45 -6.86 5.55
C ARG A 77 -7.37 -5.92 4.35
N ASP A 78 -6.35 -5.05 4.31
CA ASP A 78 -6.17 -4.10 3.21
C ASP A 78 -5.77 -4.84 1.90
N PHE A 79 -4.92 -5.88 1.97
CA PHE A 79 -4.60 -6.74 0.82
C PHE A 79 -5.85 -7.40 0.22
N ARG A 80 -6.69 -8.03 1.07
CA ARG A 80 -7.95 -8.62 0.61
C ARG A 80 -8.90 -7.57 0.04
N ARG A 81 -8.96 -6.39 0.65
CA ARG A 81 -9.84 -5.30 0.22
C ARG A 81 -9.45 -4.73 -1.14
N PHE A 82 -8.16 -4.55 -1.40
CA PHE A 82 -7.67 -3.82 -2.57
C PHE A 82 -7.19 -4.72 -3.71
N LEU A 83 -6.65 -5.91 -3.40
CA LEU A 83 -6.11 -6.85 -4.38
C LEU A 83 -6.85 -8.19 -4.42
N GLY A 84 -7.78 -8.45 -3.51
CA GLY A 84 -8.53 -9.71 -3.47
C GLY A 84 -7.71 -10.93 -3.01
N CYS A 85 -6.43 -10.77 -2.66
CA CYS A 85 -5.52 -11.84 -2.26
C CYS A 85 -4.78 -11.50 -0.96
N THR A 86 -3.92 -12.41 -0.48
CA THR A 86 -3.02 -12.13 0.66
C THR A 86 -1.70 -11.54 0.19
N ALA A 87 -0.96 -10.87 1.09
CA ALA A 87 0.38 -10.37 0.80
C ALA A 87 1.33 -11.48 0.32
N SER A 88 1.25 -12.65 0.94
CA SER A 88 2.07 -13.82 0.57
C SER A 88 1.72 -14.37 -0.81
N ASP A 89 0.44 -14.40 -1.18
CA ASP A 89 0.02 -14.87 -2.50
C ASP A 89 0.47 -13.89 -3.59
N TRP A 90 0.24 -12.60 -3.37
CA TRP A 90 0.70 -11.55 -4.27
C TRP A 90 2.21 -11.62 -4.49
N ALA A 91 2.98 -11.77 -3.41
CA ALA A 91 4.43 -11.89 -3.49
C ALA A 91 4.88 -13.10 -4.32
N ARG A 92 4.25 -14.25 -4.07
CA ARG A 92 4.54 -15.49 -4.80
C ARG A 92 4.30 -15.32 -6.29
N GLU A 93 3.21 -14.66 -6.67
CA GLU A 93 2.86 -14.38 -8.06
C GLU A 93 3.87 -13.42 -8.72
N GLN A 94 4.27 -12.35 -8.03
CA GLN A 94 5.30 -11.42 -8.53
C GLN A 94 6.65 -12.13 -8.75
N HIS A 95 7.08 -12.96 -7.79
CA HIS A 95 8.29 -13.75 -7.95
C HIS A 95 8.18 -14.75 -9.11
N ALA A 96 7.02 -15.40 -9.28
CA ALA A 96 6.79 -16.33 -10.39
C ALA A 96 6.87 -15.61 -11.74
N LEU A 97 6.26 -14.43 -11.86
CA LEU A 97 6.32 -13.59 -13.06
C LEU A 97 7.76 -13.15 -13.36
N ALA A 98 8.47 -12.64 -12.37
CA ALA A 98 9.87 -12.22 -12.53
C ALA A 98 10.76 -13.37 -13.02
N ARG A 99 10.60 -14.58 -12.44
CA ARG A 99 11.31 -15.78 -12.91
C ARG A 99 10.94 -16.17 -14.34
N ALA A 100 9.66 -16.10 -14.71
CA ALA A 100 9.20 -16.45 -16.06
C ALA A 100 9.73 -15.47 -17.13
N ILE A 101 9.84 -14.18 -16.80
CA ILE A 101 10.44 -13.18 -17.70
C ILE A 101 11.95 -13.44 -17.86
N ALA A 102 12.64 -13.72 -16.75
CA ALA A 102 14.06 -14.05 -16.77
C ALA A 102 14.35 -15.32 -17.58
N SER A 103 13.52 -16.36 -17.45
CA SER A 103 13.69 -17.60 -18.21
C SER A 103 13.36 -17.47 -19.70
N GLN A 104 12.43 -16.57 -20.08
CA GLN A 104 12.16 -16.28 -21.50
C GLN A 104 13.27 -15.48 -22.17
N SER A 105 13.97 -14.63 -21.41
CA SER A 105 15.12 -13.87 -21.91
C SER A 105 16.37 -14.75 -22.08
N TYR A 106 16.42 -15.90 -21.41
CA TYR A 106 17.48 -16.91 -21.57
C TYR A 106 17.06 -17.96 -22.60
N LYS A 107 17.08 -17.61 -23.89
CA LYS A 107 17.24 -18.60 -24.96
C LYS A 107 18.61 -18.36 -25.62
N PRO A 108 19.69 -19.05 -25.18
CA PRO A 108 20.94 -18.98 -25.92
C PRO A 108 20.65 -19.58 -27.30
N ALA A 109 20.97 -18.84 -28.36
CA ALA A 109 20.93 -19.37 -29.71
C ALA A 109 21.73 -20.68 -29.71
N ALA A 110 21.07 -21.77 -30.12
CA ALA A 110 21.71 -23.08 -30.19
C ALA A 110 23.01 -22.94 -30.98
N ALA A 111 24.11 -23.34 -30.34
CA ALA A 111 25.43 -23.37 -30.96
C ALA A 111 25.32 -24.12 -32.29
N HIS A 112 25.76 -23.46 -33.36
CA HIS A 112 25.82 -24.01 -34.71
C HIS A 112 26.86 -25.14 -34.71
N PRO A 113 26.51 -26.40 -35.02
CA PRO A 113 27.53 -27.43 -35.19
C PRO A 113 28.29 -27.16 -36.49
N ALA A 114 29.61 -27.22 -36.39
CA ALA A 114 30.57 -27.09 -37.50
C ALA A 114 30.49 -28.26 -38.48
#